data_AF-A0A2A8S6M3-F1
#
_entry.id   AF-A0A2A8S6M3-F1
#
_cell.length_a   1.000
_cell.length_b   1.000
_cell.length_c   1.000
_cell.angle_alpha   90.00
_cell.angle_beta   90.00
_cell.angle_gamma   90.00
#
_symmetry.space_group_name_H-M   'P 1'
#
loop_
_entity.id
_entity.type
_entity.pdbx_description
1 polymer ?
#
loop_
_entity_poly.entity_id
_entity_poly.type
_entity_poly.pdbx_seq_one_letter_code
_entity_poly.pdbx_strand_id
1 'polypeptide(L)' 'MYTKNNVPIGEISFDRYDINTKTTEFNIKIEYKHRGNGYTKEAMCLLLEYYFEDFNGEIMID' A
#
# COMPACT_ATOMS: atom_id res chain seq x y z
N MET A 1 -6.80 4.74 -4.05
CA MET A 1 -7.56 4.45 -2.81
C MET A 1 -8.87 5.20 -2.85
N TYR A 2 -9.98 4.52 -2.59
CA TYR A 2 -11.33 5.10 -2.64
C TYR A 2 -12.09 4.84 -1.33
N THR A 3 -12.94 5.78 -0.93
CA THR A 3 -13.92 5.52 0.15
C THR A 3 -15.05 4.62 -0.34
N LYS A 4 -15.91 4.15 0.58
CA LYS A 4 -17.14 3.41 0.25
C LYS A 4 -18.10 4.15 -0.70
N ASN A 5 -18.02 5.49 -0.73
CA ASN A 5 -18.80 6.33 -1.63
C ASN A 5 -18.09 6.62 -2.96
N ASN A 6 -17.05 5.84 -3.29
CA ASN A 6 -16.23 5.96 -4.50
C ASN A 6 -15.50 7.32 -4.64
N VAL A 7 -15.19 7.97 -3.52
CA VAL A 7 -14.41 9.22 -3.52
C VAL A 7 -12.91 8.87 -3.49
N PRO A 8 -12.09 9.37 -4.44
CA PRO A 8 -10.65 9.18 -4.40
C PRO A 8 -10.06 9.95 -3.22
N ILE A 9 -9.17 9.31 -2.47
CA ILE A 9 -8.57 9.90 -1.26
C ILE A 9 -7.04 9.87 -1.24
N GLY A 10 -6.44 9.16 -2.20
CA GLY A 10 -5.01 8.93 -2.24
C GLY A 10 -4.60 7.73 -3.08
N GLU A 11 -3.34 7.38 -2.98
CA GLU A 11 -2.69 6.27 -3.65
C GLU A 11 -1.84 5.47 -2.66
N ILE A 12 -1.73 4.16 -2.93
CA ILE A 12 -0.76 3.28 -2.32
C ILE A 12 -0.15 2.44 -3.45
N SER A 13 1.15 2.25 -3.39
CA SER A 13 1.91 1.49 -4.39
C SER A 13 3.11 0.82 -3.73
N PHE A 14 3.64 -0.22 -4.35
CA PHE A 14 5.00 -0.67 -4.11
C PHE A 14 5.82 -0.55 -5.40
N ASP A 15 7.10 -0.26 -5.26
CA ASP A 15 8.04 -0.16 -6.36
C ASP A 15 9.41 -0.76 -6.00
N ARG A 16 10.34 -0.71 -6.96
CA ARG A 16 11.73 -1.21 -6.82
C ARG A 16 11.81 -2.68 -6.45
N TYR A 17 10.89 -3.50 -6.97
CA TYR A 17 10.91 -4.94 -6.72
C TYR A 17 12.21 -5.58 -7.23
N ASP A 18 12.96 -6.21 -6.33
CA ASP A 18 14.13 -7.04 -6.65
C ASP A 18 13.71 -8.51 -6.69
N ILE A 19 13.81 -9.14 -7.86
CA ILE A 19 13.43 -10.53 -8.08
C ILE A 19 14.29 -11.54 -7.32
N ASN A 20 15.55 -11.22 -7.01
CA ASN A 20 16.47 -12.17 -6.37
C ASN A 20 16.20 -12.26 -4.86
N THR A 21 15.90 -11.13 -4.24
CA THR A 21 15.60 -11.03 -2.80
C THR A 21 14.11 -10.99 -2.52
N LYS A 22 13.29 -10.86 -3.57
CA LYS A 22 11.85 -10.60 -3.48
C LYS A 22 11.54 -9.45 -2.50
N THR A 23 12.29 -8.36 -2.66
CA THR A 23 12.21 -7.16 -1.82
C THR A 23 11.52 -6.04 -2.57
N THR A 24 10.69 -5.22 -1.90
CA THR A 24 10.08 -4.02 -2.49
C THR A 24 10.05 -2.88 -1.48
N GLU A 25 9.94 -1.64 -1.95
CA GLU A 25 9.62 -0.46 -1.14
C GLU A 25 8.16 -0.07 -1.38
N PHE A 26 7.48 0.48 -0.37
CA PHE A 26 6.10 0.98 -0.54
C PHE A 26 5.98 2.48 -0.37
N ASN A 27 4.98 3.05 -1.02
CA ASN A 27 4.63 4.46 -0.91
C ASN A 27 3.14 4.62 -0.65
N ILE A 28 2.79 5.56 0.24
CA ILE A 28 1.41 5.97 0.45
C ILE A 28 1.30 7.49 0.44
N LYS A 29 0.35 8.00 -0.36
CA LYS A 29 0.00 9.42 -0.38
C LYS A 29 -1.49 9.58 -0.13
N ILE A 30 -1.82 10.34 0.93
CA ILE A 30 -3.19 10.66 1.29
C ILE A 30 -3.41 12.17 1.15
N GLU A 31 -4.50 12.55 0.50
CA GLU A 31 -4.95 13.94 0.43
C GLU A 31 -5.09 14.53 1.84
N TYR A 32 -4.59 15.75 2.04
CA TYR A 32 -4.50 16.37 3.36
C TYR A 32 -5.81 16.32 4.16
N LYS A 33 -6.94 16.65 3.52
CA LYS A 33 -8.27 16.66 4.14
C LYS A 33 -8.78 15.29 4.62
N HIS A 34 -8.15 14.21 4.17
CA HIS A 34 -8.52 12.83 4.50
C HIS A 34 -7.55 12.17 5.49
N ARG A 35 -6.46 12.84 5.88
CA ARG A 35 -5.50 12.33 6.89
C ARG A 35 -6.14 12.25 8.28
N GLY A 36 -5.56 11.40 9.14
CA GLY A 36 -6.04 11.19 10.51
C GLY A 36 -7.27 10.27 10.65
N ASN A 37 -7.85 9.81 9.54
CA ASN A 37 -9.05 8.95 9.53
C ASN A 37 -8.72 7.44 9.44
N GLY A 38 -7.47 7.03 9.62
CA GLY A 38 -7.07 5.61 9.63
C GLY A 38 -6.90 4.93 8.27
N TYR A 39 -7.20 5.61 7.14
CA TYR A 39 -7.11 5.02 5.80
C TYR A 39 -5.75 4.39 5.45
N THR A 40 -4.65 4.95 5.96
CA THR A 40 -3.31 4.39 5.76
C THR A 40 -3.20 2.96 6.28
N LYS A 41 -3.72 2.70 7.48
CA LYS A 41 -3.62 1.37 8.11
C LYS A 41 -4.38 0.34 7.29
N GLU A 42 -5.61 0.65 6.90
CA GLU A 42 -6.45 -0.26 6.11
C GLU A 42 -5.82 -0.56 4.75
N ALA A 43 -5.32 0.48 4.05
CA ALA A 43 -4.69 0.30 2.75
C ALA A 43 -3.37 -0.49 2.84
N MET A 44 -2.56 -0.24 3.86
CA MET A 44 -1.34 -1.01 4.09
C MET A 44 -1.64 -2.48 4.35
N CYS A 45 -2.64 -2.81 5.17
CA CYS A 45 -3.01 -4.22 5.41
C CYS A 45 -3.34 -4.94 4.09
N LEU A 46 -4.15 -4.32 3.22
CA LEU A 46 -4.52 -4.92 1.93
C LEU A 46 -3.31 -5.06 0.99
N LEU A 47 -2.42 -4.05 0.94
CA LEU A 47 -1.22 -4.09 0.12
C LEU A 47 -0.25 -5.19 0.59
N LEU A 48 -0.05 -5.30 1.91
CA LEU A 48 0.83 -6.30 2.50
C LEU A 48 0.29 -7.72 2.28
N GLU A 49 -1.01 -7.92 2.49
CA GLU A 49 -1.67 -9.20 2.22
C GLU A 49 -1.47 -9.61 0.76
N TYR A 50 -1.77 -8.73 -0.18
CA TYR A 50 -1.52 -8.99 -1.60
C TYR A 50 -0.03 -9.28 -1.88
N TYR A 51 0.89 -8.50 -1.32
CA TYR A 51 2.32 -8.64 -1.61
C TYR A 51 2.89 -9.98 -1.12
N PHE A 52 2.56 -10.39 0.09
CA PHE A 52 3.11 -11.61 0.69
C PHE A 52 2.35 -12.87 0.26
N GLU A 53 1.02 -12.82 0.18
CA GLU A 53 0.20 -14.01 -0.06
C GLU A 53 -0.02 -14.28 -1.57
N ASP A 54 -0.35 -13.25 -2.35
CA ASP A 54 -0.72 -13.41 -3.76
C ASP A 54 0.47 -13.18 -4.71
N PHE A 55 1.28 -12.16 -4.43
CA PHE A 55 2.43 -11.78 -5.26
C PHE A 55 3.70 -12.58 -4.93
N ASN A 56 3.70 -13.31 -3.81
CA ASN A 56 4.81 -14.15 -3.36
C ASN A 56 6.12 -13.38 -3.12
N GLY A 57 6.00 -12.13 -2.67
CA GLY A 57 7.09 -11.31 -2.14
C GLY A 57 7.55 -11.79 -0.76
N GLU A 58 8.75 -11.41 -0.32
CA GLU A 58 9.30 -11.88 0.95
C GLU A 58 9.71 -10.75 1.90
N ILE A 59 10.12 -9.60 1.37
CA ILE A 59 10.58 -8.46 2.17
C ILE A 59 9.91 -7.18 1.66
N MET A 60 9.41 -6.36 2.59
CA MET A 60 8.95 -5.00 2.30
C MET A 60 9.66 -4.01 3.22
N ILE A 61 10.18 -2.94 2.62
CA ILE A 61 10.93 -1.87 3.29
C ILE A 61 10.11 -0.56 3.22
N ASP A 62 10.17 0.20 4.31
CA ASP A 62 9.65 1.58 4.49
C ASP A 62 10.72 2.60 4.05
#